data_AF-A0A4Y7SWG3-F1
#
_entry.id   AF-A0A4Y7SWG3-F1
#
_cell.length_a   1.000
_cell.length_b   1.000
_cell.length_c   1.000
_cell.angle_alpha   90.00
_cell.angle_beta   90.00
_cell.angle_gamma   90.00
#
_symmetry.space_group_name_H-M   'P 1'
#
loop_
_entity.id
_entity.type
_entity.pdbx_description
1 polymer ?
#
loop_
_entity_poly.entity_id
_entity_poly.type
_entity_poly.pdbx_seq_one_letter_code
_entity_poly.pdbx_strand_id
1 'polypeptide(L)'
;MWIALIWQIILRTALTVTGLHPSSDLGFFSQLTSLVTSVLLPPSPTTERLQRLQMQRKSNKRVEFLVQKFQRGSIEHPETLLKDWPEGSTVLVAEAALSLLTVARKSQARLDARGFELADAALRVVARAIRAAEEDKSKGDIRSSLTALLLPRLGGLISWMSLCARRALSQLDRSKYPEKSTKGEETDIKNPAGRILLYGGMLGKMLRCDDEVKKEIQLSLTAAEFVLLLWTWTEKDSGLPIFMLERDPDAVRMYTACAVHQAFLEYVDGSEHAKTNILYLLADGENEDVGATRLMELGLARLQRMRLAPKKDECGNAQAIGRNI
;
A
#
# COMPACT_ATOMS: atom_id res chain seq x y z
N MET A 1 -28.28 -23.79 14.10
CA MET A 1 -28.94 -24.46 15.24
C MET A 1 -28.70 -23.75 16.58
N TRP A 2 -27.48 -23.27 16.87
CA TRP A 2 -27.14 -22.60 18.14
C TRP A 2 -27.77 -21.21 18.37
N ILE A 3 -28.04 -20.44 17.31
CA ILE A 3 -28.61 -19.08 17.41
C ILE A 3 -30.05 -19.09 17.98
N ALA A 4 -30.84 -20.11 17.64
CA ALA A 4 -32.21 -20.25 18.16
C ALA A 4 -32.24 -20.59 19.66
N LEU A 5 -31.24 -21.37 20.12
CA LEU A 5 -31.10 -21.74 21.53
C LEU A 5 -30.68 -20.54 22.39
N ILE A 6 -29.75 -19.72 21.88
CA ILE A 6 -29.30 -18.50 22.56
C ILE A 6 -30.46 -17.49 22.68
N TRP A 7 -31.28 -17.34 21.63
CA TRP A 7 -32.45 -16.46 21.68
C TRP A 7 -33.52 -16.94 22.68
N GLN A 8 -33.77 -18.24 22.80
CA GLN A 8 -34.71 -18.76 23.79
C GLN A 8 -34.22 -18.55 25.23
N ILE A 9 -32.91 -18.62 25.46
CA ILE A 9 -32.31 -18.35 26.77
C ILE A 9 -32.46 -16.86 27.13
N ILE A 10 -32.07 -15.96 26.22
CA ILE A 10 -32.18 -14.50 26.43
C ILE A 10 -33.62 -14.08 26.70
N LEU A 11 -34.57 -14.63 25.93
CA LEU A 11 -35.99 -14.31 26.10
C LEU A 11 -36.56 -14.82 27.43
N ARG A 12 -36.14 -16.01 27.88
CA ARG A 12 -36.54 -16.54 29.20
C ARG A 12 -35.97 -15.71 30.34
N THR A 13 -34.72 -15.28 30.25
CA THR A 13 -34.07 -14.45 31.27
C THR A 13 -34.69 -13.05 31.33
N ALA A 14 -35.03 -12.44 30.18
CA ALA A 14 -35.70 -11.14 30.14
C ALA A 14 -37.11 -11.17 30.77
N LEU A 15 -37.85 -12.27 30.58
CA LEU A 15 -39.18 -12.44 31.17
C LEU A 15 -39.13 -12.70 32.69
N THR A 16 -38.07 -13.31 33.20
CA THR A 16 -37.89 -13.52 34.65
C THR A 16 -37.48 -12.24 35.37
N VAL A 17 -36.66 -11.40 34.73
CA VAL A 17 -36.16 -10.15 35.32
C VAL A 17 -37.24 -9.06 35.40
N THR A 18 -38.23 -9.09 34.51
CA THR A 18 -39.28 -8.06 34.41
C THR A 18 -40.54 -8.35 35.23
N GLY A 19 -40.62 -9.51 35.89
CA GLY A 19 -41.76 -9.86 36.76
C GLY A 19 -43.10 -10.03 36.02
N LEU A 20 -43.08 -10.14 34.69
CA LEU A 20 -44.27 -10.26 33.86
C LEU A 20 -44.75 -11.72 33.82
N HIS A 21 -45.81 -12.02 34.56
CA HIS A 21 -46.53 -13.29 34.43
C HIS A 21 -47.30 -13.30 33.09
N PRO A 22 -47.32 -14.41 32.34
CA PRO A 22 -48.05 -14.48 31.08
C PRO A 22 -49.55 -14.58 31.36
N SER A 23 -50.24 -13.45 31.34
CA SER A 23 -51.70 -13.42 31.17
C SER A 23 -52.05 -13.64 29.70
N SER A 24 -53.10 -14.42 29.50
CA SER A 24 -53.59 -14.97 28.25
C SER A 24 -54.18 -13.92 27.29
N ASP A 25 -53.32 -13.15 26.62
CA ASP A 25 -53.73 -12.32 25.48
C ASP A 25 -52.99 -12.73 24.20
N LEU A 26 -53.57 -13.73 23.51
CA LEU A 26 -53.14 -14.22 22.20
C LEU A 26 -53.23 -13.15 21.08
N GLY A 27 -53.91 -12.03 21.33
CA GLY A 27 -54.04 -10.93 20.35
C GLY A 27 -52.80 -10.05 20.21
N PHE A 28 -52.04 -9.84 21.29
CA PHE A 28 -50.90 -8.92 21.30
C PHE A 28 -49.65 -9.53 20.61
N PHE A 29 -49.49 -10.85 20.70
CA PHE A 29 -48.39 -11.58 20.05
C PHE A 29 -48.54 -11.66 18.52
N SER A 30 -49.77 -11.65 18.00
CA SER A 30 -50.07 -11.65 16.55
C SER A 30 -49.65 -10.34 15.87
N GLN A 31 -49.88 -9.20 16.52
CA GLN A 31 -49.51 -7.90 15.95
C GLN A 31 -48.00 -7.59 16.07
N LEU A 32 -47.34 -8.04 17.14
CA LEU A 32 -45.88 -7.93 17.28
C LEU A 32 -45.11 -8.82 16.32
N THR A 33 -45.60 -10.03 16.02
CA THR A 33 -44.96 -10.92 15.03
C THR A 33 -45.10 -10.39 13.60
N SER A 34 -46.22 -9.74 13.26
CA SER A 34 -46.42 -9.09 11.95
C SER A 34 -45.52 -7.86 11.73
N LEU A 35 -45.36 -7.02 12.76
CA LEU A 35 -44.48 -5.84 12.66
C LEU A 35 -43.00 -6.23 12.58
N VAL A 36 -42.59 -7.23 13.36
CA VAL A 36 -41.21 -7.78 13.36
C VAL A 36 -40.92 -8.51 12.04
N THR A 37 -41.88 -9.23 11.42
CA THR A 37 -41.63 -9.83 10.10
C THR A 37 -41.50 -8.77 8.99
N SER A 38 -42.25 -7.67 9.02
CA SER A 38 -42.15 -6.65 7.96
C SER A 38 -40.88 -5.79 8.01
N VAL A 39 -40.24 -5.66 9.19
CA VAL A 39 -39.00 -4.87 9.38
C VAL A 39 -37.74 -5.74 9.42
N LEU A 40 -37.85 -7.06 9.67
CA LEU A 40 -36.71 -8.00 9.73
C LEU A 40 -36.76 -9.13 8.71
N LEU A 41 -37.71 -9.16 7.77
CA LEU A 41 -37.56 -9.98 6.57
C LEU A 41 -36.50 -9.31 5.69
N PRO A 42 -35.29 -9.89 5.55
CA PRO A 42 -34.40 -9.45 4.49
C PRO A 42 -35.17 -9.53 3.16
N PRO A 43 -34.86 -8.66 2.18
CA PRO A 43 -35.34 -8.83 0.82
C PRO A 43 -35.19 -10.31 0.46
N SER A 44 -36.22 -10.88 -0.17
CA SER A 44 -36.21 -12.27 -0.63
C SER A 44 -34.80 -12.67 -1.08
N PRO A 45 -34.26 -13.84 -0.65
CA PRO A 45 -32.90 -14.24 -0.98
C PRO A 45 -32.67 -14.30 -2.50
N THR A 46 -33.73 -14.25 -3.30
CA THR A 46 -33.71 -14.12 -4.75
C THR A 46 -33.55 -12.68 -5.22
N THR A 47 -34.20 -11.70 -4.59
CA THR A 47 -34.14 -10.27 -4.98
C THR A 47 -32.85 -9.61 -4.56
N GLU A 48 -32.35 -9.90 -3.36
CA GLU A 48 -31.06 -9.39 -2.88
C GLU A 48 -29.90 -10.03 -3.66
N ARG A 49 -30.02 -11.31 -4.01
CA ARG A 49 -29.05 -12.03 -4.85
C ARG A 49 -29.11 -11.56 -6.30
N LEU A 50 -30.28 -11.27 -6.85
CA LEU A 50 -30.42 -10.68 -8.19
C LEU A 50 -29.92 -9.24 -8.24
N GLN A 51 -30.18 -8.42 -7.22
CA GLN A 51 -29.63 -7.06 -7.12
C GLN A 51 -28.12 -7.08 -6.92
N ARG A 52 -27.57 -7.96 -6.07
CA ARG A 52 -26.13 -8.19 -5.96
C ARG A 52 -25.54 -8.66 -7.28
N LEU A 53 -26.17 -9.62 -7.97
CA LEU A 53 -25.70 -10.09 -9.28
C LEU A 53 -25.80 -9.01 -10.37
N GLN A 54 -26.82 -8.16 -10.35
CA GLN A 54 -26.95 -7.04 -11.30
C GLN A 54 -25.98 -5.90 -11.00
N MET A 55 -25.77 -5.57 -9.72
CA MET A 55 -24.74 -4.60 -9.30
C MET A 55 -23.33 -5.13 -9.58
N GLN A 56 -23.08 -6.41 -9.33
CA GLN A 56 -21.81 -7.07 -9.64
C GLN A 56 -21.58 -7.17 -11.16
N ARG A 57 -22.62 -7.44 -11.98
CA ARG A 57 -22.52 -7.40 -13.45
C ARG A 57 -22.29 -6.00 -14.01
N LYS A 58 -22.96 -4.97 -13.47
CA LYS A 58 -22.72 -3.56 -13.86
C LYS A 58 -21.34 -3.08 -13.42
N SER A 59 -20.92 -3.46 -12.22
CA SER A 59 -19.57 -3.22 -11.70
C SER A 59 -18.53 -3.88 -12.62
N ASN A 60 -18.70 -5.16 -12.96
CA ASN A 60 -17.76 -5.87 -13.84
C ASN A 60 -17.63 -5.22 -15.22
N LYS A 61 -18.73 -4.80 -15.87
CA LYS A 61 -18.64 -4.10 -17.17
C LYS A 61 -17.91 -2.75 -17.09
N ARG A 62 -18.12 -2.01 -16.00
CA ARG A 62 -17.41 -0.74 -15.76
C ARG A 62 -15.92 -0.99 -15.53
N VAL A 63 -15.59 -2.02 -14.76
CA VAL A 63 -14.21 -2.44 -14.48
C VAL A 63 -13.51 -2.93 -15.74
N GLU A 64 -14.12 -3.83 -16.49
CA GLU A 64 -13.63 -4.30 -17.79
C GLU A 64 -13.36 -3.13 -18.74
N PHE A 65 -14.28 -2.16 -18.80
CA PHE A 65 -14.09 -0.96 -19.61
C PHE A 65 -12.90 -0.11 -19.13
N LEU A 66 -12.79 0.13 -17.82
CA LEU A 66 -11.68 0.89 -17.24
C LEU A 66 -10.34 0.19 -17.45
N VAL A 67 -10.30 -1.13 -17.25
CA VAL A 67 -9.13 -2.01 -17.47
C VAL A 67 -8.73 -2.02 -18.96
N GLN A 68 -9.69 -2.16 -19.87
CA GLN A 68 -9.42 -2.16 -21.31
C GLN A 68 -8.91 -0.80 -21.78
N LYS A 69 -9.43 0.30 -21.22
CA LYS A 69 -8.98 1.65 -21.54
C LYS A 69 -7.64 1.98 -20.90
N PHE A 70 -7.38 1.46 -19.71
CA PHE A 70 -6.09 1.50 -19.05
C PHE A 70 -5.03 0.80 -19.91
N GLN A 71 -5.30 -0.41 -20.42
CA GLN A 71 -4.40 -1.13 -21.33
C GLN A 71 -4.10 -0.37 -22.65
N ARG A 72 -4.95 0.58 -23.05
CA ARG A 72 -4.71 1.47 -24.20
C ARG A 72 -3.80 2.65 -23.88
N GLY A 73 -3.31 2.78 -22.64
CA GLY A 73 -2.27 3.74 -22.23
C GLY A 73 -2.75 5.17 -21.96
N SER A 74 -4.03 5.38 -21.63
CA SER A 74 -4.53 6.70 -21.21
C SER A 74 -4.36 6.89 -19.70
N ILE A 75 -3.83 8.06 -19.29
CA ILE A 75 -3.52 8.42 -17.89
C ILE A 75 -4.78 8.69 -17.05
N GLU A 76 -5.85 9.17 -17.67
CA GLU A 76 -7.11 9.49 -16.97
C GLU A 76 -7.76 8.24 -16.33
N HIS A 77 -7.57 7.07 -16.94
CA HIS A 77 -8.17 5.82 -16.47
C HIS A 77 -7.47 5.18 -15.25
N PRO A 78 -6.13 5.16 -15.15
CA PRO A 78 -5.43 4.90 -13.89
C PRO A 78 -5.94 5.74 -12.73
N GLU A 79 -6.06 7.06 -12.93
CA GLU A 79 -6.54 7.98 -11.89
C GLU A 79 -7.99 7.70 -11.52
N THR A 80 -8.83 7.34 -12.50
CA THR A 80 -10.21 6.92 -12.26
C THR A 80 -10.28 5.60 -11.48
N LEU A 81 -9.41 4.62 -11.77
CA LEU A 81 -9.33 3.36 -11.02
C LEU A 81 -8.86 3.57 -9.58
N LEU A 82 -7.95 4.51 -9.34
CA LEU A 82 -7.50 4.85 -7.98
C LEU A 82 -8.61 5.51 -7.16
N LYS A 83 -9.47 6.33 -7.79
CA LYS A 83 -10.62 6.96 -7.14
C LYS A 83 -11.77 5.98 -6.91
N ASP A 84 -12.15 5.25 -7.94
CA ASP A 84 -13.26 4.30 -7.93
C ASP A 84 -12.74 2.86 -7.93
N TRP A 85 -12.08 2.47 -6.82
CA TRP A 85 -11.43 1.16 -6.73
C TRP A 85 -12.45 0.02 -6.79
N PRO A 86 -12.31 -0.93 -7.72
CA PRO A 86 -13.28 -1.99 -7.87
C PRO A 86 -13.04 -3.14 -6.90
N GLU A 87 -13.97 -3.29 -5.94
CA GLU A 87 -13.99 -4.42 -5.02
C GLU A 87 -14.05 -5.76 -5.78
N GLY A 88 -13.20 -6.71 -5.37
CA GLY A 88 -13.15 -8.06 -5.96
C GLY A 88 -12.44 -8.16 -7.31
N SER A 89 -11.88 -7.06 -7.84
CA SER A 89 -11.16 -7.06 -9.14
C SER A 89 -9.67 -6.71 -9.02
N THR A 90 -9.11 -6.79 -7.80
CA THR A 90 -7.72 -6.42 -7.48
C THR A 90 -6.69 -7.04 -8.42
N VAL A 91 -6.79 -8.35 -8.68
CA VAL A 91 -5.81 -9.08 -9.50
C VAL A 91 -5.87 -8.64 -10.97
N LEU A 92 -7.07 -8.48 -11.53
CA LEU A 92 -7.26 -8.03 -12.92
C LEU A 92 -6.75 -6.60 -13.13
N VAL A 93 -7.01 -5.71 -12.18
CA VAL A 93 -6.53 -4.32 -12.21
C VAL A 93 -5.01 -4.28 -12.09
N ALA A 94 -4.42 -5.07 -11.19
CA ALA A 94 -2.97 -5.20 -11.07
C ALA A 94 -2.34 -5.75 -12.35
N GLU A 95 -2.96 -6.73 -12.99
CA GLU A 95 -2.47 -7.32 -14.24
C GLU A 95 -2.42 -6.28 -15.36
N ALA A 96 -3.49 -5.48 -15.50
CA ALA A 96 -3.52 -4.40 -16.47
C ALA A 96 -2.48 -3.30 -16.16
N ALA A 97 -2.31 -2.94 -14.89
CA ALA A 97 -1.26 -2.04 -14.43
C ALA A 97 0.13 -2.51 -14.83
N LEU A 98 0.44 -3.77 -14.52
CA LEU A 98 1.70 -4.40 -14.87
C LEU A 98 1.88 -4.49 -16.39
N SER A 99 0.81 -4.71 -17.17
CA SER A 99 0.90 -4.75 -18.63
C SER A 99 1.43 -3.43 -19.22
N LEU A 100 1.03 -2.27 -18.68
CA LEU A 100 1.57 -0.98 -19.12
C LEU A 100 3.05 -0.80 -18.76
N LEU A 101 3.46 -1.34 -17.61
CA LEU A 101 4.85 -1.34 -17.19
C LEU A 101 5.70 -2.31 -18.03
N THR A 102 5.11 -3.37 -18.59
CA THR A 102 5.81 -4.30 -19.50
C THR A 102 5.98 -3.76 -20.93
N VAL A 103 5.18 -2.77 -21.37
CA VAL A 103 5.10 -2.36 -22.79
C VAL A 103 6.19 -1.36 -23.23
N ALA A 104 7.09 -0.89 -22.38
CA ALA A 104 8.16 0.03 -22.81
C ALA A 104 9.58 -0.54 -22.66
N ARG A 105 9.95 -1.43 -23.61
CA ARG A 105 11.32 -1.57 -24.14
C ARG A 105 11.76 -0.34 -24.97
N LYS A 106 11.27 0.87 -24.66
CA LYS A 106 11.99 2.09 -25.05
C LYS A 106 13.09 2.25 -24.01
N SER A 107 14.33 2.45 -24.43
CA SER A 107 15.42 2.66 -23.46
C SER A 107 14.93 3.67 -22.42
N GLN A 108 15.09 3.35 -21.14
CA GLN A 108 14.63 4.18 -20.02
C GLN A 108 15.13 5.64 -20.16
N ALA A 109 16.20 5.84 -20.94
CA ALA A 109 16.77 7.10 -21.40
C ALA A 109 15.91 7.94 -22.39
N ARG A 110 14.72 7.50 -22.85
CA ARG A 110 13.93 8.19 -23.88
C ARG A 110 12.45 8.42 -23.53
N LEU A 111 12.05 8.24 -22.27
CA LEU A 111 10.68 8.53 -21.87
C LEU A 111 10.46 10.04 -21.75
N ASP A 112 9.38 10.52 -22.38
CA ASP A 112 8.93 11.90 -22.27
C ASP A 112 8.19 12.15 -20.94
N ALA A 113 7.72 13.39 -20.72
CA ALA A 113 7.01 13.75 -19.51
C ALA A 113 5.80 12.82 -19.24
N ARG A 114 5.04 12.54 -20.29
CA ARG A 114 3.81 11.75 -20.29
C ARG A 114 4.06 10.26 -20.01
N GLY A 115 5.14 9.69 -20.55
CA GLY A 115 5.49 8.28 -20.31
C GLY A 115 5.75 7.98 -18.85
N PHE A 116 6.41 8.88 -18.13
CA PHE A 116 6.60 8.75 -16.68
C PHE A 116 5.31 8.96 -15.88
N GLU A 117 4.43 9.87 -16.31
CA GLU A 117 3.12 10.04 -15.64
C GLU A 117 2.27 8.77 -15.76
N LEU A 118 2.28 8.12 -16.92
CA LEU A 118 1.61 6.84 -17.11
C LEU A 118 2.23 5.73 -16.24
N ALA A 119 3.57 5.67 -16.17
CA ALA A 119 4.27 4.70 -15.34
C ALA A 119 4.00 4.93 -13.84
N ASP A 120 4.06 6.18 -13.37
CA ASP A 120 3.73 6.55 -11.99
C ASP A 120 2.29 6.17 -11.64
N ALA A 121 1.33 6.49 -12.51
CA ALA A 121 -0.07 6.14 -12.30
C ALA A 121 -0.28 4.62 -12.28
N ALA A 122 0.41 3.86 -13.14
CA ALA A 122 0.37 2.40 -13.10
C ALA A 122 1.00 1.84 -11.81
N LEU A 123 2.14 2.38 -11.35
CA LEU A 123 2.76 1.98 -10.08
C LEU A 123 1.84 2.22 -8.89
N ARG A 124 1.13 3.35 -8.85
CA ARG A 124 0.12 3.64 -7.80
C ARG A 124 -1.00 2.60 -7.79
N VAL A 125 -1.48 2.19 -8.96
CA VAL A 125 -2.51 1.14 -9.07
C VAL A 125 -1.98 -0.20 -8.54
N VAL A 126 -0.73 -0.57 -8.86
CA VAL A 126 -0.11 -1.78 -8.30
C VAL A 126 0.09 -1.66 -6.78
N ALA A 127 0.55 -0.52 -6.28
CA ALA A 127 0.74 -0.28 -4.84
C ALA A 127 -0.58 -0.46 -4.08
N ARG A 128 -1.68 0.07 -4.61
CA ARG A 128 -3.03 -0.11 -4.05
C ARG A 128 -3.46 -1.57 -4.05
N ALA A 129 -3.18 -2.30 -5.13
CA ALA A 129 -3.51 -3.71 -5.23
C ALA A 129 -2.77 -4.56 -4.19
N ILE A 130 -1.47 -4.29 -3.98
CA ILE A 130 -0.66 -4.94 -2.94
C ILE A 130 -1.23 -4.65 -1.56
N ARG A 131 -1.57 -3.39 -1.28
CA ARG A 131 -2.18 -3.00 -0.01
C ARG A 131 -3.50 -3.73 0.23
N ALA A 132 -4.37 -3.78 -0.77
CA ALA A 132 -5.65 -4.47 -0.67
C ALA A 132 -5.48 -5.97 -0.36
N ALA A 133 -4.43 -6.61 -0.88
CA ALA A 133 -4.11 -8.01 -0.59
C ALA A 133 -3.53 -8.20 0.83
N GLU A 134 -2.77 -7.24 1.35
CA GLU A 134 -2.22 -7.25 2.72
C GLU A 134 -3.32 -7.03 3.79
N GLU A 135 -4.25 -6.11 3.52
CA GLU A 135 -5.33 -5.74 4.45
C GLU A 135 -6.43 -6.83 4.53
N ASP A 136 -6.73 -7.52 3.42
CA ASP A 136 -7.77 -8.55 3.37
C ASP A 136 -7.25 -9.94 3.78
N LYS A 137 -6.90 -10.08 5.06
CA LYS A 137 -6.41 -11.34 5.68
C LYS A 137 -7.38 -12.52 5.54
N SER A 138 -8.65 -12.26 5.18
CA SER A 138 -9.69 -13.28 5.02
C SER A 138 -9.68 -13.99 3.66
N LYS A 139 -8.93 -13.47 2.68
CA LYS A 139 -8.91 -13.97 1.29
C LYS A 139 -7.52 -14.42 0.84
N GLY A 140 -7.08 -15.58 1.33
CA GLY A 140 -5.83 -16.22 0.90
C GLY A 140 -5.68 -16.31 -0.62
N ASP A 141 -6.78 -16.50 -1.35
CA ASP A 141 -6.79 -16.60 -2.82
C ASP A 141 -6.28 -15.33 -3.53
N ILE A 142 -6.55 -14.13 -2.98
CA ILE A 142 -6.10 -12.87 -3.58
C ILE A 142 -4.59 -12.73 -3.43
N ARG A 143 -4.06 -13.05 -2.24
CA ARG A 143 -2.62 -12.99 -1.94
C ARG A 143 -1.85 -13.94 -2.86
N SER A 144 -2.26 -15.21 -2.94
CA SER A 144 -1.61 -16.20 -3.81
C SER A 144 -1.68 -15.81 -5.29
N SER A 145 -2.82 -15.30 -5.75
CA SER A 145 -2.98 -14.84 -7.15
C SER A 145 -2.10 -13.64 -7.45
N LEU A 146 -1.98 -12.70 -6.51
CA LEU A 146 -1.11 -11.54 -6.67
C LEU A 146 0.37 -11.93 -6.64
N THR A 147 0.78 -12.86 -5.77
CA THR A 147 2.13 -13.43 -5.76
C THR A 147 2.48 -14.04 -7.11
N ALA A 148 1.62 -14.89 -7.65
CA ALA A 148 1.81 -15.52 -8.97
C ALA A 148 1.92 -14.48 -10.11
N LEU A 149 1.22 -13.34 -9.98
CA LEU A 149 1.26 -12.25 -10.93
C LEU A 149 2.53 -11.39 -10.82
N LEU A 150 3.01 -11.16 -9.60
CA LEU A 150 4.15 -10.29 -9.32
C LEU A 150 5.49 -10.97 -9.58
N LEU A 151 5.68 -12.23 -9.14
CA LEU A 151 6.96 -12.95 -9.21
C LEU A 151 7.65 -12.84 -10.58
N PRO A 152 7.00 -13.11 -11.72
CA PRO A 152 7.65 -13.05 -13.04
C PRO A 152 8.03 -11.63 -13.48
N ARG A 153 7.54 -10.59 -12.78
CA ARG A 153 7.63 -9.18 -13.16
C ARG A 153 8.38 -8.34 -12.13
N LEU A 154 8.87 -8.92 -11.02
CA LEU A 154 9.48 -8.19 -9.91
C LEU A 154 10.65 -7.30 -10.35
N GLY A 155 11.61 -7.84 -11.11
CA GLY A 155 12.76 -7.05 -11.56
C GLY A 155 12.35 -5.84 -12.42
N GLY A 156 11.36 -6.01 -13.30
CA GLY A 156 10.82 -4.93 -14.11
C GLY A 156 10.07 -3.89 -13.26
N LEU A 157 9.26 -4.36 -12.30
CA LEU A 157 8.51 -3.51 -11.39
C LEU A 157 9.44 -2.64 -10.55
N ILE A 158 10.48 -3.23 -9.94
CA ILE A 158 11.48 -2.53 -9.14
C ILE A 158 12.27 -1.55 -10.00
N SER A 159 12.61 -1.92 -11.25
CA SER A 159 13.25 -1.00 -12.19
C SER A 159 12.40 0.24 -12.46
N TRP A 160 11.08 0.08 -12.63
CA TRP A 160 10.16 1.20 -12.79
C TRP A 160 10.03 2.06 -11.54
N MET A 161 9.97 1.44 -10.37
CA MET A 161 9.98 2.14 -9.08
C MET A 161 11.25 2.98 -8.94
N SER A 162 12.42 2.42 -9.25
CA SER A 162 13.71 3.12 -9.23
C SER A 162 13.73 4.30 -10.20
N LEU A 163 13.26 4.10 -11.43
CA LEU A 163 13.23 5.14 -12.45
C LEU A 163 12.30 6.30 -12.06
N CYS A 164 11.09 6.00 -11.57
CA CYS A 164 10.13 7.01 -11.14
C CYS A 164 10.60 7.72 -9.86
N ALA A 165 11.24 7.00 -8.93
CA ALA A 165 11.87 7.60 -7.75
C ALA A 165 12.95 8.60 -8.16
N ARG A 166 13.89 8.23 -9.04
CA ARG A 166 14.94 9.14 -9.52
C ARG A 166 14.38 10.40 -10.16
N ARG A 167 13.32 10.28 -10.98
CA ARG A 167 12.63 11.46 -11.53
C ARG A 167 12.02 12.31 -10.43
N ALA A 168 11.31 11.71 -9.47
CA ALA A 168 10.75 12.45 -8.34
C ALA A 168 11.85 13.17 -7.53
N LEU A 169 12.98 12.52 -7.26
CA LEU A 169 14.12 13.13 -6.56
C LEU A 169 14.63 14.38 -7.29
N SER A 170 14.81 14.31 -8.61
CA SER A 170 15.23 15.48 -9.41
C SER A 170 14.19 16.62 -9.48
N GLN A 171 12.92 16.32 -9.24
CA GLN A 171 11.86 17.32 -9.14
C GLN A 171 11.78 17.94 -7.75
N LEU A 172 12.12 17.16 -6.71
CA LEU A 172 12.10 17.62 -5.33
C LEU A 172 13.07 18.79 -5.11
N ASP A 173 14.27 18.70 -5.70
CA ASP A 173 15.29 19.77 -5.72
C ASP A 173 14.80 21.09 -6.33
N ARG A 174 13.62 21.11 -6.97
CA ARG A 174 13.01 22.28 -7.62
C ARG A 174 11.70 22.72 -6.96
N SER A 175 11.17 21.94 -6.01
CA SER A 175 9.86 22.16 -5.41
C SER A 175 9.98 22.65 -3.96
N LYS A 176 9.15 23.62 -3.56
CA LYS A 176 8.98 23.96 -2.14
C LYS A 176 8.35 22.78 -1.38
N TYR A 177 8.67 22.67 -0.10
CA TYR A 177 8.20 21.63 0.82
C TYR A 177 6.71 21.25 0.66
N PRO A 178 6.33 19.98 0.94
CA PRO A 178 4.96 19.51 0.77
C PRO A 178 3.95 20.30 1.60
N GLU A 179 2.87 20.74 0.97
CA GLU A 179 1.63 21.06 1.68
C GLU A 179 1.12 19.81 2.41
N LYS A 180 0.48 19.99 3.57
CA LYS A 180 -0.08 18.88 4.35
C LYS A 180 -1.05 18.09 3.46
N SER A 181 -0.79 16.79 3.29
CA SER A 181 -1.72 15.86 2.67
C SER A 181 -3.02 15.84 3.48
N THR A 182 -4.14 16.16 2.84
CA THR A 182 -5.46 15.89 3.39
C THR A 182 -5.77 14.41 3.21
N LYS A 183 -5.53 13.62 4.26
CA LYS A 183 -6.00 12.24 4.46
C LYS A 183 -5.69 11.24 3.35
N GLY A 184 -4.62 10.45 3.54
CA GLY A 184 -4.60 9.00 3.33
C GLY A 184 -4.89 8.39 1.95
N GLU A 185 -5.18 9.17 0.91
CA GLU A 185 -5.50 8.63 -0.41
C GLU A 185 -4.27 8.64 -1.34
N GLU A 186 -3.94 7.47 -1.88
CA GLU A 186 -2.89 7.27 -2.91
C GLU A 186 -3.16 8.07 -4.21
N THR A 187 -4.35 8.66 -4.33
CA THR A 187 -4.83 9.53 -5.44
C THR A 187 -4.24 10.93 -5.40
N ASP A 188 -3.85 11.46 -4.24
CA ASP A 188 -3.49 12.88 -4.07
C ASP A 188 -1.98 13.15 -3.96
N ILE A 189 -1.14 12.16 -4.32
CA ILE A 189 0.31 12.28 -4.27
C ILE A 189 0.82 13.18 -5.42
N LYS A 190 0.75 14.50 -5.21
CA LYS A 190 1.29 15.49 -6.15
C LYS A 190 2.74 15.85 -5.85
N ASN A 191 3.17 15.75 -4.59
CA ASN A 191 4.53 16.08 -4.18
C ASN A 191 5.52 14.94 -4.51
N PRO A 192 6.71 15.24 -5.04
CA PRO A 192 7.74 14.23 -5.31
C PRO A 192 8.15 13.37 -4.10
N ALA A 193 8.27 13.94 -2.89
CA ALA A 193 8.57 13.21 -1.65
C ALA A 193 7.53 12.14 -1.35
N GLY A 194 6.24 12.46 -1.52
CA GLY A 194 5.16 11.49 -1.34
C GLY A 194 5.24 10.32 -2.33
N ARG A 195 5.71 10.54 -3.56
CA ARG A 195 5.91 9.47 -4.54
C ARG A 195 7.04 8.54 -4.11
N ILE A 196 8.12 9.12 -3.59
CA ILE A 196 9.27 8.34 -3.12
C ILE A 196 8.89 7.48 -1.90
N LEU A 197 8.14 8.06 -0.95
CA LEU A 197 7.61 7.33 0.20
C LEU A 197 6.64 6.21 -0.23
N LEU A 198 5.78 6.47 -1.22
CA LEU A 198 4.91 5.44 -1.80
C LEU A 198 5.71 4.24 -2.32
N TYR A 199 6.78 4.48 -3.09
CA TYR A 199 7.56 3.37 -3.65
C TYR A 199 8.36 2.61 -2.57
N GLY A 200 8.87 3.32 -1.55
CA GLY A 200 9.45 2.68 -0.37
C GLY A 200 8.43 1.80 0.37
N GLY A 201 7.23 2.33 0.60
CA GLY A 201 6.14 1.60 1.25
C GLY A 201 5.67 0.40 0.44
N MET A 202 5.57 0.55 -0.88
CA MET A 202 5.25 -0.53 -1.80
C MET A 202 6.29 -1.65 -1.72
N LEU A 203 7.58 -1.33 -1.68
CA LEU A 203 8.64 -2.33 -1.50
C LEU A 203 8.53 -3.04 -0.15
N GLY A 204 8.36 -2.29 0.94
CA GLY A 204 8.18 -2.85 2.27
C GLY A 204 6.97 -3.79 2.36
N LYS A 205 5.85 -3.45 1.71
CA LYS A 205 4.68 -4.33 1.62
C LYS A 205 4.96 -5.59 0.80
N MET A 206 5.66 -5.49 -0.33
CA MET A 206 6.03 -6.67 -1.12
C MET A 206 6.92 -7.63 -0.32
N LEU A 207 7.87 -7.11 0.46
CA LEU A 207 8.74 -7.91 1.35
C LEU A 207 7.97 -8.62 2.47
N ARG A 208 6.80 -8.12 2.88
CA ARG A 208 5.90 -8.77 3.84
C ARG A 208 4.78 -9.59 3.20
N CYS A 209 4.58 -9.42 1.89
CA CYS A 209 3.45 -9.97 1.17
C CYS A 209 3.58 -11.48 0.99
N ASP A 210 4.76 -12.05 0.77
CA ASP A 210 4.94 -13.49 0.57
C ASP A 210 6.41 -13.86 0.73
N ASP A 211 6.71 -15.03 1.28
CA ASP A 211 8.10 -15.44 1.51
C ASP A 211 8.86 -15.69 0.19
N GLU A 212 8.18 -16.15 -0.86
CA GLU A 212 8.79 -16.32 -2.19
C GLU A 212 9.11 -14.96 -2.80
N VAL A 213 8.18 -14.00 -2.70
CA VAL A 213 8.41 -12.61 -3.15
C VAL A 213 9.54 -11.97 -2.35
N LYS A 214 9.55 -12.13 -1.03
CA LYS A 214 10.62 -11.61 -0.15
C LYS A 214 11.97 -12.15 -0.62
N LYS A 215 12.08 -13.46 -0.79
CA LYS A 215 13.33 -14.12 -1.21
C LYS A 215 13.81 -13.61 -2.58
N GLU A 216 12.94 -13.55 -3.57
CA GLU A 216 13.32 -13.07 -4.92
C GLU A 216 13.76 -11.59 -4.90
N ILE A 217 13.10 -10.74 -4.11
CA ILE A 217 13.52 -9.36 -3.93
C ILE A 217 14.90 -9.31 -3.26
N GLN A 218 15.12 -10.07 -2.18
CA GLN A 218 16.38 -10.11 -1.44
C GLN A 218 17.56 -10.62 -2.28
N LEU A 219 17.30 -11.49 -3.26
CA LEU A 219 18.29 -11.97 -4.23
C LEU A 219 18.59 -10.97 -5.37
N SER A 220 17.77 -9.93 -5.54
CA SER A 220 17.88 -9.01 -6.66
C SER A 220 18.86 -7.87 -6.40
N LEU A 221 19.87 -7.73 -7.27
CA LEU A 221 20.77 -6.58 -7.27
C LEU A 221 20.03 -5.27 -7.57
N THR A 222 19.06 -5.29 -8.48
CA THR A 222 18.22 -4.12 -8.79
C THR A 222 17.41 -3.66 -7.58
N ALA A 223 16.96 -4.60 -6.73
CA ALA A 223 16.34 -4.27 -5.46
C ALA A 223 17.34 -3.63 -4.48
N ALA A 224 18.55 -4.18 -4.37
CA ALA A 224 19.61 -3.61 -3.55
C ALA A 224 19.95 -2.16 -3.96
N GLU A 225 20.12 -1.90 -5.26
CA GLU A 225 20.38 -0.57 -5.80
C GLU A 225 19.24 0.40 -5.48
N PHE A 226 18.00 -0.06 -5.60
CA PHE A 226 16.83 0.77 -5.31
C PHE A 226 16.69 1.07 -3.82
N VAL A 227 16.84 0.07 -2.95
CA VAL A 227 16.83 0.22 -1.49
C VAL A 227 17.92 1.18 -1.06
N LEU A 228 19.13 1.03 -1.58
CA LEU A 228 20.25 1.89 -1.26
C LEU A 228 20.04 3.31 -1.78
N LEU A 229 19.52 3.49 -2.98
CA LEU A 229 19.16 4.81 -3.53
C LEU A 229 18.19 5.53 -2.59
N LEU A 230 17.09 4.87 -2.20
CA LEU A 230 16.09 5.46 -1.32
C LEU A 230 16.65 5.75 0.06
N TRP A 231 17.41 4.81 0.62
CA TRP A 231 17.95 4.94 1.95
C TRP A 231 19.00 6.05 2.00
N THR A 232 19.97 6.09 1.09
CA THR A 232 21.09 7.06 1.13
C THR A 232 20.71 8.49 0.77
N TRP A 233 19.59 8.70 0.09
CA TRP A 233 19.25 10.03 -0.40
C TRP A 233 19.01 11.04 0.74
N THR A 234 19.44 12.28 0.49
CA THR A 234 19.24 13.45 1.35
C THR A 234 18.82 14.66 0.53
N GLU A 235 17.98 15.52 1.11
CA GLU A 235 17.59 16.79 0.51
C GLU A 235 18.80 17.70 0.34
N LYS A 236 18.96 18.30 -0.84
CA LYS A 236 20.14 19.07 -1.20
C LYS A 236 20.39 20.29 -0.29
N ASP A 237 19.32 20.99 0.09
CA ASP A 237 19.43 22.25 0.82
C ASP A 237 19.53 22.05 2.34
N SER A 238 18.79 21.08 2.89
CA SER A 238 18.76 20.82 4.34
C SER A 238 19.72 19.70 4.78
N GLY A 239 20.17 18.87 3.84
CA GLY A 239 20.89 17.63 4.12
C GLY A 239 20.02 16.56 4.79
N LEU A 240 18.73 16.81 5.00
CA LEU A 240 17.87 15.89 5.74
C LEU A 240 17.61 14.61 4.94
N PRO A 241 17.74 13.42 5.55
CA PRO A 241 17.29 12.18 4.94
C PRO A 241 15.81 12.22 4.53
N ILE A 242 15.47 11.57 3.41
CA ILE A 242 14.08 11.55 2.91
C ILE A 242 13.05 11.06 3.92
N PHE A 243 13.47 10.14 4.80
CA PHE A 243 12.57 9.57 5.80
C PHE A 243 12.08 10.60 6.82
N MET A 244 12.75 11.75 6.93
CA MET A 244 12.34 12.87 7.79
C MET A 244 11.31 13.79 7.12
N LEU A 245 11.04 13.60 5.83
CA LEU A 245 10.06 14.39 5.06
C LEU A 245 8.62 13.84 5.19
N GLU A 246 8.44 12.72 5.90
CA GLU A 246 7.12 12.11 6.15
C GLU A 246 6.33 12.95 7.17
N ARG A 247 5.52 13.89 6.65
CA ARG A 247 4.80 14.91 7.43
C ARG A 247 3.46 14.46 8.01
N ASP A 248 2.99 13.25 7.73
CA ASP A 248 1.67 12.78 8.15
C ASP A 248 1.75 11.89 9.41
N PRO A 249 1.42 12.41 10.61
CA PRO A 249 1.41 11.61 11.84
C PRO A 249 0.36 10.48 11.82
N ASP A 250 -0.68 10.54 10.98
CA ASP A 250 -1.64 9.45 10.80
C ASP A 250 -1.10 8.38 9.83
N ALA A 251 -0.27 8.75 8.85
CA ALA A 251 0.48 7.79 8.05
C ALA A 251 1.55 7.06 8.90
N VAL A 252 2.22 7.77 9.82
CA VAL A 252 3.17 7.20 10.79
C VAL A 252 2.49 6.21 11.76
N ARG A 253 1.17 6.32 12.00
CA ARG A 253 0.41 5.31 12.76
C ARG A 253 0.10 4.04 11.96
N MET A 254 0.01 4.14 10.64
CA MET A 254 -0.19 2.98 9.75
C MET A 254 1.12 2.30 9.36
N TYR A 255 2.24 3.03 9.37
CA TYR A 255 3.57 2.53 9.05
C TYR A 255 4.49 2.71 10.27
N THR A 256 4.67 1.65 11.06
CA THR A 256 5.73 1.60 12.08
C THR A 256 7.07 1.81 11.40
N ALA A 257 7.76 2.91 11.74
CA ALA A 257 8.94 3.46 11.08
C ALA A 257 8.66 4.04 9.67
N CYS A 258 9.47 5.03 9.26
CA CYS A 258 9.36 5.59 7.92
C CYS A 258 9.42 4.49 6.86
N ALA A 259 8.52 4.52 5.88
CA ALA A 259 8.38 3.51 4.84
C ALA A 259 9.71 3.13 4.15
N VAL A 260 10.59 4.11 3.93
CA VAL A 260 11.93 3.89 3.34
C VAL A 260 12.87 3.15 4.30
N HIS A 261 12.85 3.51 5.59
CA HIS A 261 13.66 2.84 6.58
C HIS A 261 13.18 1.41 6.82
N GLN A 262 11.86 1.22 6.92
CA GLN A 262 11.27 -0.11 7.07
C GLN A 262 11.61 -0.99 5.87
N ALA A 263 11.50 -0.48 4.64
CA ALA A 263 11.87 -1.24 3.45
C ALA A 263 13.34 -1.68 3.46
N PHE A 264 14.26 -0.83 3.95
CA PHE A 264 15.66 -1.20 4.12
C PHE A 264 15.83 -2.33 5.15
N LEU A 265 15.20 -2.20 6.32
CA LEU A 265 15.28 -3.21 7.37
C LEU A 265 14.71 -4.56 6.91
N GLU A 266 13.51 -4.56 6.33
CA GLU A 266 12.86 -5.76 5.80
C GLU A 266 13.66 -6.41 4.66
N TYR A 267 14.38 -5.60 3.86
CA TYR A 267 15.24 -6.10 2.79
C TYR A 267 16.44 -6.87 3.35
N VAL A 268 17.14 -6.33 4.35
CA VAL A 268 18.33 -7.00 4.92
C VAL A 268 17.99 -8.07 5.97
N ASP A 269 16.76 -8.05 6.48
CA ASP A 269 16.31 -8.95 7.55
C ASP A 269 16.41 -10.42 7.15
N GLY A 270 17.12 -11.19 7.97
CA GLY A 270 17.32 -12.63 7.81
C GLY A 270 18.07 -13.05 6.53
N SER A 271 18.59 -12.13 5.72
CA SER A 271 19.19 -12.44 4.41
C SER A 271 20.63 -11.97 4.30
N GLU A 272 21.57 -12.91 4.38
CA GLU A 272 22.99 -12.64 4.14
C GLU A 272 23.24 -12.14 2.72
N HIS A 273 22.55 -12.70 1.73
CA HIS A 273 22.70 -12.27 0.33
C HIS A 273 22.30 -10.80 0.13
N ALA A 274 21.20 -10.35 0.77
CA ALA A 274 20.78 -8.96 0.72
C ALA A 274 21.81 -8.03 1.38
N LYS A 275 22.35 -8.41 2.55
CA LYS A 275 23.41 -7.65 3.24
C LYS A 275 24.65 -7.54 2.35
N THR A 276 25.11 -8.67 1.82
CA THR A 276 26.25 -8.77 0.92
C THR A 276 26.07 -7.87 -0.32
N ASN A 277 24.91 -7.90 -0.98
CA ASN A 277 24.63 -7.02 -2.12
C ASN A 277 24.76 -5.52 -1.77
N ILE A 278 24.25 -5.11 -0.60
CA ILE A 278 24.39 -3.72 -0.13
C ILE A 278 25.86 -3.35 0.11
N LEU A 279 26.63 -4.24 0.75
CA LEU A 279 28.05 -4.00 1.01
C LEU A 279 28.85 -3.91 -0.29
N TYR A 280 28.62 -4.80 -1.26
CA TYR A 280 29.27 -4.73 -2.57
C TYR A 280 28.94 -3.44 -3.33
N LEU A 281 27.68 -3.02 -3.34
CA LEU A 281 27.28 -1.77 -3.98
C LEU A 281 27.93 -0.55 -3.32
N LEU A 282 28.08 -0.56 -2.00
CA LEU A 282 28.75 0.51 -1.27
C LEU A 282 30.26 0.49 -1.45
N ALA A 283 30.86 -0.69 -1.61
CA ALA A 283 32.29 -0.85 -1.80
C ALA A 283 32.79 -0.35 -3.17
N ASP A 284 31.90 -0.15 -4.15
CA ASP A 284 32.25 0.33 -5.50
C ASP A 284 33.34 -0.52 -6.19
N GLY A 285 33.19 -1.85 -6.08
CA GLY A 285 34.14 -2.82 -6.64
C GLY A 285 35.31 -3.20 -5.71
N GLU A 286 35.38 -2.61 -4.51
CA GLU A 286 36.29 -3.04 -3.45
C GLU A 286 35.70 -4.20 -2.61
N ASN A 287 36.31 -4.51 -1.46
CA ASN A 287 35.88 -5.60 -0.58
C ASN A 287 34.72 -5.21 0.36
N GLU A 288 34.12 -6.21 1.00
CA GLU A 288 32.97 -6.03 1.91
C GLU A 288 33.29 -5.17 3.14
N ASP A 289 34.54 -5.17 3.63
CA ASP A 289 34.97 -4.35 4.78
C ASP A 289 34.92 -2.85 4.45
N VAL A 290 35.29 -2.48 3.22
CA VAL A 290 35.15 -1.10 2.71
C VAL A 290 33.68 -0.73 2.61
N GLY A 291 32.84 -1.64 2.08
CA GLY A 291 31.39 -1.46 2.05
C GLY A 291 30.79 -1.24 3.45
N ALA A 292 31.23 -2.03 4.44
CA ALA A 292 30.77 -1.94 5.82
C ALA A 292 31.21 -0.64 6.48
N THR A 293 32.45 -0.21 6.23
CA THR A 293 32.97 1.07 6.69
C THR A 293 32.15 2.22 6.13
N ARG A 294 31.90 2.24 4.82
CA ARG A 294 31.05 3.26 4.18
C ARG A 294 29.62 3.25 4.70
N LEU A 295 29.03 2.08 4.94
CA LEU A 295 27.70 1.96 5.54
C LEU A 295 27.65 2.60 6.93
N MET A 296 28.66 2.33 7.76
CA MET A 296 28.79 2.93 9.10
C MET A 296 28.94 4.45 9.03
N GLU A 297 29.83 4.95 8.16
CA GLU A 297 30.03 6.40 7.95
C GLU A 297 28.75 7.09 7.49
N LEU A 298 28.02 6.48 6.54
CA LEU A 298 26.72 6.98 6.09
C LEU A 298 25.70 6.98 7.23
N GLY A 299 25.64 5.92 8.03
CA GLY A 299 24.78 5.84 9.22
C GLY A 299 25.07 6.95 10.23
N LEU A 300 26.35 7.16 10.58
CA LEU A 300 26.79 8.21 11.47
C LEU A 300 26.46 9.61 10.94
N ALA A 301 26.74 9.86 9.66
CA ALA A 301 26.40 11.13 9.01
C ALA A 301 24.90 11.41 9.07
N ARG A 302 24.06 10.39 8.84
CA ARG A 302 22.60 10.52 8.94
C ARG A 302 22.16 10.85 10.36
N LEU A 303 22.66 10.14 11.36
CA LEU A 303 22.35 10.40 12.76
C LEU A 303 22.76 11.82 13.19
N GLN A 304 23.92 12.29 12.74
CA GLN A 304 24.37 13.66 12.98
C GLN A 304 23.42 14.68 12.34
N ARG A 305 23.00 14.48 11.09
CA ARG A 305 22.04 15.37 10.41
C ARG A 305 20.68 15.38 11.10
N MET A 306 20.18 14.21 11.54
CA MET A 306 18.95 14.12 12.36
C MET A 306 19.07 14.92 13.66
N ARG A 307 20.22 14.86 14.32
CA ARG A 307 20.49 15.59 15.57
C ARG A 307 20.56 17.10 15.37
N LEU A 308 21.11 17.54 14.24
CA LEU A 308 21.28 18.95 13.89
C LEU A 308 20.05 19.59 13.24
N ALA A 309 19.09 18.77 12.79
CA ALA A 309 17.82 19.24 12.24
C ALA A 309 17.13 20.20 13.23
N PRO A 310 16.79 21.44 12.83
CA PRO A 310 16.23 22.42 13.75
C PRO A 310 14.91 21.95 14.36
N LYS A 311 14.74 22.16 15.68
CA LYS A 311 13.55 21.78 16.46
C LYS A 311 12.28 22.58 16.13
N LYS A 312 12.38 23.65 15.34
CA LYS A 312 11.29 24.62 15.10
C LYS A 312 10.62 24.37 13.77
N ASP A 313 9.39 23.89 13.82
CA ASP A 313 8.25 24.08 12.89
C ASP A 313 8.40 23.87 11.37
N GLU A 314 9.59 23.77 10.78
CA GLU A 314 9.78 23.52 9.35
C GLU A 314 9.60 22.02 8.99
N CYS A 315 9.84 21.13 9.94
CA CYS A 315 9.63 19.68 9.82
C CYS A 315 8.49 19.21 10.75
N GLY A 316 7.39 19.96 10.79
CA GLY A 316 6.21 19.70 11.62
C GLY A 316 5.94 18.21 11.82
N ASN A 317 6.19 17.74 13.05
CA ASN A 317 5.97 16.39 13.56
C ASN A 317 6.98 15.26 13.22
N ALA A 318 8.14 15.53 12.59
CA ALA A 318 9.20 14.51 12.42
C ALA A 318 9.89 14.08 13.75
N GLN A 319 9.41 14.56 14.91
CA GLN A 319 10.01 14.36 16.23
C GLN A 319 9.86 12.94 16.81
N ALA A 320 9.08 12.04 16.20
CA ALA A 320 8.79 10.73 16.79
C ALA A 320 9.81 9.62 16.44
N ILE A 321 10.48 9.69 15.29
CA ILE A 321 11.25 8.53 14.79
C ILE A 321 12.68 8.50 15.36
N GLY A 322 13.28 9.66 15.64
CA GLY A 322 14.67 9.75 16.12
C GLY A 322 14.89 9.61 17.63
N ARG A 323 13.85 9.33 18.42
CA ARG A 323 13.96 9.23 19.90
C ARG A 323 14.01 7.81 20.46
N ASN A 324 13.81 6.79 19.60
CA ASN A 324 13.76 5.38 20.00
C ASN A 324 14.85 4.51 19.35
N ILE A 325 15.97 5.11 18.91
CA ILE A 325 17.20 4.38 18.58
C ILE A 325 18.21 4.65 19.70
#